data_AF-A0A7X1LDG1-F1
#
_entry.id   AF-A0A7X1LDG1-F1
#
_cell.length_a   1.000
_cell.length_b   1.000
_cell.length_c   1.000
_cell.angle_alpha   90.00
_cell.angle_beta   90.00
_cell.angle_gamma   90.00
#
_symmetry.space_group_name_H-M   'P 1'
#
loop_
_entity.id
_entity.type
_entity.pdbx_description
1 polymer ?
#
loop_
_entity_poly.entity_id
_entity_poly.type
_entity_poly.pdbx_seq_one_letter_code
_entity_poly.pdbx_strand_id
1 'polypeptide(L)'
;MTAWLVYIFASGWISVVAIVILWAIVFTVAGRSSLVGASLKLLAPNAVSGTALLAAFGLAMRQAPVGYLAGLLALSLIAFLIDLRLRISDQAAGLSRRTE
;
A
#
# COMPACT_ATOMS: atom_id res chain seq x y z
N MET A 1 -13.64 16.26 24.69
CA MET A 1 -14.19 15.14 23.89
C MET A 1 -13.19 14.58 22.85
N THR A 2 -11.94 15.05 22.81
CA THR A 2 -10.89 14.59 21.87
C THR A 2 -9.86 13.63 22.48
N ALA A 3 -9.82 13.51 23.82
CA ALA A 3 -8.80 12.72 24.53
C ALA A 3 -8.78 11.24 24.11
N TRP A 4 -9.94 10.63 23.88
CA TRP A 4 -10.05 9.24 23.44
C TRP A 4 -9.55 9.04 22.00
N LEU A 5 -9.83 9.98 21.10
CA LEU A 5 -9.29 9.98 19.73
C LEU A 5 -7.76 10.10 19.75
N VAL A 6 -7.22 11.05 20.51
CA VAL A 6 -5.76 11.23 20.64
C VAL A 6 -5.11 9.95 21.17
N TYR A 7 -5.72 9.28 22.16
CA TYR A 7 -5.23 8.03 22.70
C TYR A 7 -5.16 6.92 21.64
N ILE A 8 -6.21 6.74 20.84
CA ILE A 8 -6.23 5.74 19.75
C ILE A 8 -5.14 6.01 18.72
N PHE A 9 -4.98 7.27 18.30
CA PHE A 9 -3.94 7.64 17.35
C PHE A 9 -2.53 7.45 17.91
N ALA A 10 -2.29 7.86 19.17
CA ALA A 10 -1.00 7.68 19.85
C ALA A 10 -0.64 6.21 20.10
N SER A 11 -1.65 5.33 20.24
CA SER A 11 -1.42 3.90 20.47
C SER A 11 -0.82 3.16 19.27
N GLY A 12 -0.90 3.72 18.07
CA GLY A 12 -0.45 3.09 16.82
C GLY A 12 -1.35 1.97 16.30
N TRP A 13 -2.37 1.55 17.04
CA TRP A 13 -3.32 0.52 16.60
C TRP A 13 -4.12 0.92 15.36
N ILE A 14 -4.37 2.22 15.17
CA ILE A 14 -5.05 2.73 13.99
C ILE A 14 -4.33 2.34 12.69
N SER A 15 -3.00 2.28 12.71
CA SER A 15 -2.19 1.85 11.56
C SER A 15 -2.40 0.36 11.27
N VAL A 16 -2.40 -0.48 12.30
CA VAL A 16 -2.65 -1.93 12.15
C VAL A 16 -4.02 -2.18 11.54
N VAL A 17 -5.06 -1.51 12.05
CA VAL A 17 -6.42 -1.61 11.51
C VAL A 17 -6.47 -1.14 10.06
N ALA A 18 -5.82 -0.02 9.72
CA ALA A 18 -5.75 0.47 8.35
C ALA A 18 -5.05 -0.50 7.41
N ILE A 19 -3.97 -1.17 7.85
CA ILE A 19 -3.26 -2.20 7.06
C ILE A 19 -4.18 -3.40 6.81
N VAL A 20 -4.91 -3.87 7.83
CA VAL A 20 -5.87 -4.97 7.67
C VAL A 20 -6.96 -4.61 6.66
N ILE A 21 -7.52 -3.40 6.75
CA ILE A 21 -8.54 -2.90 5.82
C ILE A 21 -7.98 -2.82 4.40
N LEU A 22 -6.76 -2.28 4.23
CA LEU A 22 -6.08 -2.19 2.94
C LEU A 22 -6.00 -3.57 2.26
N TRP A 23 -5.49 -4.58 2.98
CA TRP A 23 -5.38 -5.93 2.43
C TRP A 23 -6.73 -6.58 2.19
N ALA A 24 -7.72 -6.36 3.06
CA ALA A 24 -9.09 -6.84 2.84
C ALA A 24 -9.68 -6.28 1.53
N ILE A 25 -9.46 -4.99 1.23
CA ILE A 25 -9.89 -4.38 -0.04
C ILE A 25 -9.16 -5.03 -1.21
N VAL A 26 -7.85 -5.21 -1.11
CA VAL A 26 -7.04 -5.85 -2.18
C VAL A 26 -7.54 -7.26 -2.47
N PHE A 27 -7.76 -8.08 -1.45
CA PHE A 27 -8.28 -9.44 -1.61
C PHE A 27 -9.71 -9.44 -2.17
N THR A 28 -10.56 -8.52 -1.72
CA THR A 28 -11.95 -8.41 -2.22
C THR A 28 -11.97 -8.02 -3.70
N VAL A 29 -11.16 -7.04 -4.10
CA VAL A 29 -11.06 -6.60 -5.50
C VAL A 29 -10.46 -7.69 -6.37
N ALA A 30 -9.37 -8.32 -5.91
CA ALA A 30 -8.75 -9.40 -6.66
C ALA A 30 -9.65 -10.63 -6.79
N GLY A 31 -10.40 -10.98 -5.75
CA GLY A 31 -11.35 -12.11 -5.76
C GLY A 31 -12.55 -11.90 -6.67
N ARG A 32 -12.90 -10.65 -7.02
CA ARG A 32 -13.95 -10.32 -7.99
C ARG A 32 -13.47 -10.33 -9.44
N SER A 33 -12.16 -10.44 -9.66
CA SER A 33 -11.58 -10.49 -11.00
C SER A 33 -11.61 -11.92 -11.56
N SER A 34 -11.89 -12.05 -12.85
CA SER A 34 -11.78 -13.32 -13.58
C SER A 34 -10.35 -13.86 -13.64
N LEU A 35 -9.35 -13.02 -13.35
CA LEU A 35 -7.92 -13.35 -13.33
C LEU A 35 -7.28 -12.96 -11.99
N VAL A 36 -7.73 -13.60 -10.90
CA VAL A 36 -7.30 -13.33 -9.51
C VAL A 36 -5.78 -13.19 -9.37
N GLY A 37 -5.01 -14.12 -9.94
CA GLY A 37 -3.55 -14.10 -9.86
C GLY A 37 -2.89 -12.91 -10.57
N ALA A 38 -3.44 -12.48 -11.71
CA ALA A 38 -2.94 -11.31 -12.43
C ALA A 38 -3.32 -10.02 -11.70
N SER A 39 -4.54 -9.93 -11.17
CA SER A 39 -5.00 -8.79 -10.38
C SER A 39 -4.21 -8.62 -9.08
N LEU A 40 -3.90 -9.71 -8.38
CA LEU A 40 -3.02 -9.64 -7.19
C LEU A 40 -1.61 -9.15 -7.55
N LYS A 41 -1.02 -9.63 -8.64
CA LYS A 41 0.31 -9.17 -9.07
C LYS A 41 0.35 -7.67 -9.38
N LEU A 42 -0.73 -7.13 -9.92
CA LEU A 42 -0.85 -5.69 -10.21
C LEU A 42 -1.14 -4.86 -8.95
N LEU A 43 -1.92 -5.39 -8.00
CA LEU A 43 -2.34 -4.64 -6.80
C LEU A 43 -1.35 -4.74 -5.64
N ALA A 44 -0.58 -5.84 -5.55
CA ALA A 44 0.29 -6.12 -4.42
C ALA A 44 1.42 -5.07 -4.23
N PRO A 45 2.13 -4.60 -5.27
CA PRO A 45 3.18 -3.59 -5.08
C PRO A 45 2.64 -2.28 -4.49
N ASN A 46 1.47 -1.83 -4.94
CA ASN A 46 0.79 -0.67 -4.35
C ASN A 46 0.33 -0.94 -2.90
N ALA A 47 -0.23 -2.13 -2.63
CA ALA A 47 -0.63 -2.51 -1.27
C ALA A 47 0.56 -2.58 -0.30
N VAL A 48 1.72 -3.03 -0.76
CA VAL A 48 2.98 -3.03 0.00
C VAL A 48 3.45 -1.61 0.27
N SER A 49 3.40 -0.73 -0.74
CA SER A 49 3.70 0.70 -0.56
C SER A 49 2.80 1.34 0.50
N GLY A 50 1.48 1.15 0.39
CA GLY A 50 0.51 1.63 1.38
C GLY A 50 0.74 1.04 2.78
N THR A 51 1.10 -0.25 2.88
CA THR A 51 1.43 -0.89 4.16
C THR A 51 2.65 -0.25 4.80
N ALA A 52 3.71 0.02 4.03
CA ALA A 52 4.92 0.67 4.54
C ALA A 52 4.65 2.10 5.01
N LEU A 53 3.82 2.86 4.28
CA LEU A 53 3.39 4.21 4.69
C LEU A 53 2.56 4.20 5.96
N LEU A 54 1.57 3.30 6.05
CA LEU A 54 0.74 3.16 7.24
C LEU A 54 1.58 2.74 8.45
N ALA A 55 2.51 1.80 8.28
CA ALA A 55 3.43 1.38 9.33
C ALA A 55 4.33 2.56 9.78
N ALA A 56 4.85 3.35 8.83
CA ALA A 56 5.65 4.54 9.13
C ALA A 56 4.83 5.57 9.92
N PHE A 57 3.58 5.79 9.52
CA PHE A 57 2.65 6.67 10.24
C PHE A 57 2.40 6.19 11.68
N GLY A 58 2.13 4.90 11.87
CA GLY A 58 1.92 4.32 13.21
C GLY A 58 3.15 4.43 14.10
N LEU A 59 4.34 4.24 13.53
CA LEU A 59 5.61 4.44 14.23
C LEU A 59 5.89 5.91 14.54
N ALA A 60 5.58 6.83 13.61
CA ALA A 60 5.75 8.26 13.80
C ALA A 60 4.88 8.78 14.96
N MET A 61 3.63 8.31 15.05
CA MET A 61 2.74 8.64 16.19
C MET A 61 3.28 8.17 17.53
N ARG A 62 4.12 7.12 17.54
CA ARG A 62 4.80 6.59 18.73
C ARG A 62 6.20 7.18 18.94
N GLN A 63 6.56 8.22 18.18
CA GLN A 63 7.87 8.88 18.23
C GLN A 63 9.04 7.91 17.99
N ALA A 64 8.85 6.94 17.08
CA ALA A 64 9.88 5.97 16.74
C ALA A 64 11.14 6.62 16.15
N PRO A 65 12.30 5.95 16.23
CA PRO A 65 13.55 6.46 15.66
C PRO A 65 13.44 6.75 14.16
N VAL A 66 14.05 7.85 13.74
CA VAL A 66 14.05 8.34 12.35
C VAL A 66 14.54 7.27 11.36
N GLY A 67 15.48 6.41 11.76
CA GLY A 67 15.99 5.32 10.91
C GLY A 67 14.90 4.34 10.45
N TYR A 68 13.96 3.97 11.32
CA TYR A 68 12.84 3.09 10.94
C TYR A 68 11.87 3.78 9.97
N LEU A 69 11.61 5.08 10.20
CA LEU A 69 10.76 5.87 9.31
C LEU A 69 11.39 6.00 7.92
N ALA A 70 12.67 6.34 7.85
CA ALA A 70 13.41 6.43 6.60
C ALA A 70 13.41 5.10 5.84
N GLY A 71 13.63 3.98 6.54
CA GLY A 71 13.56 2.64 5.95
C GLY A 71 12.20 2.30 5.37
N LEU A 72 11.10 2.59 6.09
CA LEU A 72 9.75 2.34 5.62
C LEU A 72 9.35 3.25 4.45
N LEU A 73 9.76 4.52 4.47
CA LEU A 73 9.55 5.44 3.36
C LEU A 73 10.31 5.00 2.11
N ALA A 74 11.56 4.55 2.26
CA ALA A 74 12.33 4.01 1.14
C ALA A 74 11.67 2.76 0.55
N LEU A 75 11.23 1.81 1.41
CA LEU A 75 10.48 0.62 0.96
C LEU A 75 9.18 1.00 0.24
N SER A 76 8.44 1.98 0.75
CA SER A 76 7.24 2.52 0.10
C SER A 76 7.53 3.03 -1.32
N LEU A 77 8.58 3.85 -1.47
CA LEU A 77 8.97 4.40 -2.77
C LEU A 77 9.41 3.33 -3.76
N ILE A 78 10.20 2.34 -3.31
CA ILE A 78 10.62 1.22 -4.15
C ILE A 78 9.40 0.41 -4.60
N ALA A 79 8.48 0.08 -3.69
CA ALA A 79 7.27 -0.66 -4.01
C ALA A 79 6.36 0.12 -4.99
N PHE A 80 6.22 1.43 -4.80
CA PHE A 80 5.48 2.30 -5.71
C PHE A 80 6.14 2.39 -7.10
N LEU A 81 7.48 2.43 -7.16
CA LEU A 81 8.19 2.42 -8.44
C LEU A 81 7.94 1.12 -9.21
N ILE A 82 7.89 -0.02 -8.51
CA ILE A 82 7.56 -1.32 -9.11
C ILE A 82 6.10 -1.31 -9.62
N ASP A 83 5.15 -0.79 -8.84
CA ASP A 83 3.75 -0.62 -9.27
C ASP A 83 3.65 0.20 -10.56
N LEU A 84 4.33 1.35 -10.60
CA LEU A 84 4.35 2.25 -11.75
C LEU A 84 4.95 1.56 -12.99
N ARG A 85 6.05 0.83 -12.83
CA ARG A 85 6.69 0.06 -13.90
C ARG A 85 5.71 -0.96 -14.50
N LEU A 86 5.00 -1.71 -13.66
CA LEU A 86 4.04 -2.72 -14.13
C LEU A 86 2.88 -2.08 -14.91
N ARG A 87 2.33 -0.97 -14.40
CA ARG A 87 1.21 -0.27 -15.06
C ARG A 87 1.60 0.32 -16.41
N ILE A 88 2.79 0.92 -16.51
CA ILE A 88 3.27 1.51 -17.77
C ILE A 88 3.52 0.40 -18.81
N SER A 89 4.12 -0.72 -18.42
CA SER A 89 4.35 -1.86 -19.33
C SER A 89 3.04 -2.42 -19.89
N ASP A 90 2.00 -2.51 -19.07
CA ASP A 90 0.68 -3.02 -19.50
C ASP A 90 -0.02 -2.04 -20.48
N GLN A 91 0.09 -0.73 -20.23
CA GLN A 91 -0.41 0.31 -21.13
C GLN A 91 0.29 0.31 -22.49
N ALA A 92 1.62 0.13 -22.50
CA ALA A 92 2.40 0.04 -23.73
C ALA A 92 1.97 -1.16 -24.60
N ALA A 93 1.73 -2.32 -23.98
CA ALA A 93 1.21 -3.51 -24.67
C ALA A 93 -0.20 -3.29 -25.25
N GLY A 94 -1.06 -2.56 -24.54
CA GLY A 94 -2.41 -2.24 -24.99
C GLY A 94 -2.47 -1.28 -26.19
N LEU A 95 -1.55 -0.32 -26.27
CA LEU A 95 -1.44 0.61 -27.40
C LEU A 95 -0.99 -0.10 -28.67
N SER A 96 0.03 -0.97 -28.59
CA SER A 96 0.54 -1.77 -29.71
C SER A 96 -0.55 -2.65 -30.33
N ARG A 97 -1.47 -3.19 -29.52
CA ARG A 97 -2.56 -4.07 -29.99
C ARG A 97 -3.69 -3.36 -30.72
N ARG A 98 -3.80 -2.02 -30.63
CA ARG A 98 -4.85 -1.24 -31.31
C ARG A 98 -4.38 -0.62 -32.62
N THR A 99 -3.08 -0.69 -32.90
CA THR A 99 -2.45 -0.15 -34.11
C THR A 99 -2.17 -1.23 -35.17
N GLU A 100 -2.46 -2.50 -34.87
CA GLU A 100 -2.46 -3.64 -35.79
C GLU A 100 -3.90 -4.04 -36.12
#